data_AF-A0A523W4N3-F1
#
_entry.id   AF-A0A523W4N3-F1
#
_cell.length_a   1.000
_cell.length_b   1.000
_cell.length_c   1.000
_cell.angle_alpha   90.00
_cell.angle_beta   90.00
_cell.angle_gamma   90.00
#
_symmetry.space_group_name_H-M   'P 1'
#
loop_
_entity.id
_entity.type
_entity.pdbx_description
1 polymer ?
#
loop_
_entity_poly.entity_id
_entity_poly.type
_entity_poly.pdbx_seq_one_letter_code
_entity_poly.pdbx_strand_id
1 'polypeptide(L)'
;MGAVKNMVKGFIYSAIYVVTTIVIPLATFSWIRSMVVQGFPLDFEQQDYESIIFWLTAFGLIISGCAFFKYSSPKQSIRKGVFALIQVLVNCLYLWSYKFSGAAEINFVIIDFGFFSLNLQQMILVYMGIYFLTIVLKGYDIIDFTINREKIREDRMKA
;
A
#
# COMPACT_ATOMS: atom_id res chain seq x y z
N MET A 1 -4.24 -28.74 -0.42
CA MET A 1 -4.85 -27.62 0.37
C MET A 1 -6.16 -27.19 -0.27
N GLY A 2 -7.30 -27.34 0.43
CA GLY A 2 -8.64 -27.11 -0.14
C GLY A 2 -8.92 -25.66 -0.57
N ALA A 3 -9.75 -25.50 -1.60
CA ALA A 3 -10.14 -24.20 -2.17
C ALA A 3 -10.71 -23.23 -1.13
N VAL A 4 -11.52 -23.73 -0.20
CA VAL A 4 -12.12 -22.95 0.90
C VAL A 4 -11.05 -22.34 1.80
N LYS A 5 -10.01 -23.10 2.16
CA LYS A 5 -8.91 -22.62 3.00
C LYS A 5 -8.16 -21.46 2.34
N ASN A 6 -7.98 -21.52 1.02
CA ASN A 6 -7.34 -20.44 0.27
C ASN A 6 -8.23 -19.19 0.20
N MET A 7 -9.55 -19.35 0.02
CA MET A 7 -10.50 -18.23 0.05
C MET A 7 -10.52 -17.53 1.40
N VAL A 8 -10.62 -18.27 2.50
CA VAL A 8 -10.58 -17.71 3.87
C VAL A 8 -9.27 -16.96 4.10
N LYS A 9 -8.14 -17.55 3.68
CA LYS A 9 -6.84 -16.88 3.73
C LYS A 9 -6.86 -15.56 2.94
N GLY A 10 -7.36 -15.58 1.71
CA GLY A 10 -7.50 -14.38 0.88
C GLY A 10 -8.29 -13.28 1.58
N PHE A 11 -9.41 -13.63 2.21
CA PHE A 11 -10.25 -12.69 2.95
C PHE A 11 -9.52 -12.07 4.16
N ILE A 12 -8.85 -12.89 4.98
CA ILE A 12 -8.09 -12.41 6.14
C ILE A 12 -7.02 -11.41 5.71
N TYR A 13 -6.23 -11.72 4.67
CA TYR A 13 -5.22 -10.78 4.19
C TYR A 13 -5.83 -9.52 3.59
N SER A 14 -6.93 -9.63 2.83
CA SER A 14 -7.65 -8.44 2.34
C SER A 14 -8.06 -7.52 3.48
N ALA A 15 -8.63 -8.07 4.55
CA ALA A 15 -9.03 -7.28 5.73
C ALA A 15 -7.83 -6.61 6.41
N ILE A 16 -6.69 -7.32 6.56
CA ILE A 16 -5.45 -6.72 7.08
C ILE A 16 -4.99 -5.55 6.20
N TYR A 17 -5.07 -5.69 4.88
CA TYR A 17 -4.73 -4.60 3.97
C TYR A 17 -5.70 -3.43 4.08
N VAL A 18 -7.01 -3.65 4.17
CA VAL A 18 -8.00 -2.58 4.42
C VAL A 18 -7.65 -1.82 5.71
N VAL A 19 -7.34 -2.53 6.80
CA VAL A 19 -6.98 -1.89 8.07
C VAL A 19 -5.71 -1.06 7.92
N THR A 20 -4.67 -1.61 7.28
CA THR A 20 -3.35 -0.97 7.20
C THR A 20 -3.23 0.13 6.15
N THR A 21 -3.98 0.06 5.05
CA THR A 21 -3.90 1.06 3.95
C THR A 21 -5.05 2.04 3.92
N ILE A 22 -6.15 1.76 4.64
CA ILE A 22 -7.32 2.65 4.72
C ILE A 22 -7.54 3.10 6.15
N VAL A 23 -7.89 2.18 7.05
CA VAL A 23 -8.39 2.55 8.40
C VAL A 23 -7.34 3.32 9.20
N ILE A 24 -6.11 2.80 9.29
CA ILE A 24 -5.03 3.45 10.03
C ILE A 24 -4.71 4.84 9.43
N PRO A 25 -4.43 4.97 8.13
CA PRO A 25 -4.21 6.28 7.51
C PRO A 25 -5.37 7.27 7.72
N LEU A 26 -6.62 6.86 7.54
CA LEU A 26 -7.79 7.73 7.79
C LEU A 26 -7.85 8.22 9.23
N ALA A 27 -7.63 7.32 10.20
CA ALA A 27 -7.61 7.69 11.62
C ALA A 27 -6.48 8.68 11.91
N THR A 28 -5.29 8.46 11.33
CA THR A 28 -4.13 9.35 11.47
C THR A 28 -4.42 10.74 10.89
N PHE A 29 -4.92 10.84 9.65
CA PHE A 29 -5.24 12.15 9.05
C PHE A 29 -6.38 12.87 9.76
N SER A 30 -7.40 12.13 10.22
CA SER A 30 -8.50 12.71 11.01
C SER A 30 -7.99 13.27 12.34
N TRP A 31 -7.08 12.54 13.00
CA TRP A 31 -6.48 12.99 14.25
C TRP A 31 -5.58 14.22 14.05
N ILE A 32 -4.74 14.21 13.01
CA ILE A 32 -3.88 15.35 12.65
C ILE A 32 -4.72 16.58 12.33
N ARG A 33 -5.83 16.43 11.58
CA ARG A 33 -6.76 17.54 11.29
C ARG A 33 -7.36 18.15 12.57
N SER A 34 -7.62 17.32 13.58
CA SER A 34 -8.17 17.78 14.86
C SER A 34 -7.13 18.37 15.82
N MET A 35 -5.84 18.30 15.49
CA MET A 35 -4.79 18.84 16.35
C MET A 35 -4.78 20.37 16.29
N VAL A 36 -4.82 20.97 17.47
CA VAL A 36 -4.61 22.39 17.69
C VAL A 36 -3.20 22.54 18.24
N VAL A 37 -2.33 23.23 17.51
CA VAL A 37 -0.96 23.52 17.95
C VAL A 37 -0.94 24.96 18.46
N GLN A 38 -0.60 25.15 19.73
CA GLN A 38 -0.51 26.48 20.37
C GLN A 38 -1.78 27.35 20.25
N GLY A 39 -2.97 26.74 20.27
CA GLY A 39 -4.25 27.47 20.22
C GLY A 39 -4.76 27.81 18.81
N PHE A 40 -4.02 27.46 17.76
CA PHE A 40 -4.45 27.59 16.37
C PHE A 40 -4.72 26.21 15.75
N PRO A 41 -5.85 26.03 15.04
CA PRO A 41 -6.13 24.78 14.33
C PRO A 41 -5.10 24.59 13.22
N LEU A 42 -4.61 23.35 13.04
CA LEU A 42 -3.90 22.97 11.83
C LEU A 42 -4.89 23.04 10.65
N ASP A 43 -4.85 24.14 9.92
CA ASP A 43 -5.75 24.34 8.78
C ASP A 43 -5.15 23.63 7.56
N PHE A 44 -5.63 22.41 7.30
CA PHE A 44 -5.53 21.83 5.97
C PHE A 44 -6.62 22.47 5.12
N GLU A 45 -6.28 22.99 3.94
CA GLU A 45 -7.30 23.37 2.97
C GLU A 45 -8.24 22.18 2.77
N GLN A 46 -9.55 22.41 2.90
CA GLN A 46 -10.55 21.33 2.90
C GLN A 46 -10.48 20.47 1.62
N GLN A 47 -10.08 21.09 0.51
CA GLN A 47 -9.86 20.43 -0.77
C GLN A 47 -8.68 19.43 -0.74
N ASP A 48 -7.59 19.75 -0.05
CA ASP A 48 -6.43 18.85 0.08
C ASP A 48 -6.78 17.64 0.94
N TYR A 49 -7.49 17.85 2.05
CA TYR A 49 -7.96 16.77 2.90
C TYR A 49 -8.88 15.79 2.16
N GLU A 50 -9.85 16.30 1.40
CA GLU A 50 -10.76 15.48 0.60
C GLU A 50 -10.02 14.71 -0.50
N SER A 51 -9.05 15.35 -1.16
CA SER A 51 -8.19 14.72 -2.15
C SER A 51 -7.35 13.59 -1.56
N ILE A 52 -6.71 13.79 -0.40
CA ILE A 52 -5.93 12.78 0.33
C ILE A 52 -6.82 11.56 0.64
N ILE A 53 -7.99 11.77 1.22
CA ILE A 53 -8.91 10.68 1.59
C ILE A 53 -9.38 9.90 0.36
N PHE A 54 -9.69 10.59 -0.73
CA PHE A 54 -10.12 9.94 -1.97
C PHE A 54 -9.05 8.98 -2.49
N TRP A 55 -7.82 9.46 -2.69
CA TRP A 55 -6.73 8.64 -3.22
C TRP A 55 -6.35 7.50 -2.27
N LEU A 56 -6.33 7.78 -0.97
CA LEU A 56 -6.07 6.80 0.09
C LEU A 56 -7.08 5.66 0.03
N THR A 57 -8.37 5.98 -0.08
CA THR A 57 -9.44 4.99 -0.13
C THR A 57 -9.43 4.22 -1.45
N ALA A 58 -9.32 4.92 -2.58
CA ALA A 58 -9.35 4.31 -3.92
C ALA A 58 -8.22 3.29 -4.10
N PHE A 59 -6.98 3.69 -3.83
CA PHE A 59 -5.83 2.79 -3.93
C PHE A 59 -5.82 1.74 -2.82
N GLY A 60 -6.26 2.07 -1.60
CA GLY A 60 -6.37 1.10 -0.51
C GLY A 60 -7.31 -0.07 -0.84
N LEU A 61 -8.43 0.21 -1.52
CA LEU A 61 -9.36 -0.82 -2.00
C LEU A 61 -8.73 -1.68 -3.10
N ILE A 62 -8.01 -1.07 -4.04
CA ILE A 62 -7.30 -1.81 -5.11
C ILE A 62 -6.22 -2.72 -4.51
N ILE A 63 -5.43 -2.22 -3.55
CA ILE A 63 -4.40 -3.01 -2.85
C ILE A 63 -5.04 -4.20 -2.13
N SER A 64 -6.17 -3.97 -1.46
CA SER A 64 -6.90 -5.01 -0.72
C SER A 64 -7.46 -6.09 -1.65
N GLY A 65 -8.04 -5.69 -2.79
CA GLY A 65 -8.47 -6.61 -3.85
C GLY A 65 -7.32 -7.43 -4.42
N CYS A 66 -6.18 -6.80 -4.69
CA CYS A 66 -4.98 -7.51 -5.15
C CYS A 66 -4.46 -8.49 -4.10
N ALA A 67 -4.50 -8.12 -2.81
CA ALA A 67 -4.15 -9.01 -1.70
C ALA A 67 -5.07 -10.23 -1.66
N PHE A 68 -6.39 -10.05 -1.79
CA PHE A 68 -7.34 -11.17 -1.85
C PHE A 68 -6.95 -12.18 -2.93
N PHE A 69 -6.72 -11.72 -4.16
CA PHE A 69 -6.39 -12.60 -5.28
C PHE A 69 -5.01 -13.25 -5.16
N LYS A 70 -4.03 -12.54 -4.61
CA LYS A 70 -2.69 -13.09 -4.33
C LYS A 70 -2.74 -14.20 -3.27
N TYR A 71 -3.41 -13.96 -2.14
CA TYR A 71 -3.41 -14.89 -1.01
C TYR A 71 -4.42 -16.03 -1.14
N SER A 72 -5.43 -15.88 -2.00
CA SER A 72 -6.32 -16.98 -2.43
C SER A 72 -5.73 -17.89 -3.52
N SER A 73 -4.61 -17.48 -4.14
CA SER A 73 -3.95 -18.28 -5.17
C SER A 73 -3.00 -19.34 -4.58
N PRO A 74 -2.80 -20.50 -5.25
CA PRO A 74 -1.85 -21.52 -4.83
C PRO A 74 -0.42 -20.98 -4.66
N LYS A 75 0.35 -21.57 -3.73
CA LYS A 75 1.66 -21.04 -3.26
C LYS A 75 2.66 -20.71 -4.38
N GLN A 76 2.74 -21.55 -5.41
CA GLN A 76 3.62 -21.38 -6.58
C GLN A 76 2.75 -21.37 -7.83
N SER A 77 2.14 -20.24 -8.16
CA SER A 77 1.31 -20.12 -9.36
C SER A 77 1.57 -18.80 -10.05
N ILE A 78 1.51 -18.81 -11.39
CA ILE A 78 1.66 -17.61 -12.21
C ILE A 78 0.65 -16.54 -11.77
N ARG A 79 -0.61 -16.93 -11.51
CA ARG A 79 -1.64 -16.04 -10.97
C ARG A 79 -1.18 -15.31 -9.71
N LYS A 80 -0.59 -16.03 -8.75
CA LYS A 80 -0.07 -15.43 -7.52
C LYS A 80 1.08 -14.46 -7.79
N GLY A 81 1.98 -14.81 -8.70
CA GLY A 81 3.07 -13.93 -9.15
C GLY A 81 2.55 -12.63 -9.75
N VAL A 82 1.61 -12.74 -10.71
CA VAL A 82 0.98 -11.59 -11.38
C VAL A 82 0.28 -10.66 -10.37
N PHE A 83 -0.58 -11.20 -9.50
CA PHE A 83 -1.26 -10.35 -8.50
C PHE A 83 -0.30 -9.76 -7.48
N ALA A 84 0.81 -10.44 -7.16
CA ALA A 84 1.83 -9.87 -6.29
C ALA A 84 2.60 -8.72 -6.98
N LEU A 85 2.87 -8.82 -8.28
CA LEU A 85 3.48 -7.74 -9.06
C LEU A 85 2.53 -6.54 -9.18
N ILE A 86 1.27 -6.78 -9.54
CA ILE A 86 0.24 -5.72 -9.61
C ILE A 86 0.10 -5.04 -8.24
N GLN A 87 0.04 -5.81 -7.15
CA GLN A 87 -0.05 -5.25 -5.81
C GLN A 87 1.12 -4.31 -5.51
N VAL A 88 2.35 -4.66 -5.90
CA VAL A 88 3.54 -3.80 -5.70
C VAL A 88 3.43 -2.52 -6.53
N LEU A 89 3.01 -2.61 -7.80
CA LEU A 89 2.80 -1.43 -8.65
C LEU A 89 1.75 -0.48 -8.07
N VAL A 90 0.65 -1.02 -7.55
CA VAL A 90 -0.40 -0.21 -6.91
C VAL A 90 0.12 0.42 -5.60
N ASN A 91 0.97 -0.26 -4.82
CA ASN A 91 1.61 0.36 -3.66
C ASN A 91 2.55 1.51 -4.05
N CYS A 92 3.26 1.41 -5.18
CA CYS A 92 4.03 2.53 -5.71
C CYS A 92 3.13 3.72 -6.04
N LEU A 93 2.00 3.48 -6.72
CA LEU A 93 1.04 4.52 -7.07
C LEU A 93 0.39 5.15 -5.83
N TYR A 94 0.10 4.33 -4.81
CA TYR A 94 -0.39 4.79 -3.51
C TYR A 94 0.62 5.73 -2.85
N LEU A 95 1.89 5.37 -2.76
CA LEU A 95 2.93 6.27 -2.26
C LEU A 95 3.09 7.54 -3.10
N TRP A 96 2.99 7.39 -4.42
CA TRP A 96 3.08 8.51 -5.35
C TRP A 96 1.91 9.50 -5.17
N SER A 97 0.71 9.04 -4.82
CA SER A 97 -0.42 9.93 -4.51
C SER A 97 -0.17 10.83 -3.29
N TYR A 98 0.66 10.43 -2.33
CA TYR A 98 1.05 11.30 -1.21
C TYR A 98 1.93 12.48 -1.66
N LYS A 99 2.70 12.32 -2.74
CA LYS A 99 3.49 13.41 -3.31
C LYS A 99 2.62 14.46 -3.99
N PHE A 100 1.55 14.04 -4.67
CA PHE A 100 0.65 14.96 -5.38
C PHE A 100 -0.41 15.61 -4.51
N SER A 101 -0.64 15.09 -3.31
CA SER A 101 -1.67 15.58 -2.39
C SER A 101 -1.14 16.60 -1.38
N GLY A 102 0.05 17.15 -1.58
CA GLY A 102 0.64 18.16 -0.68
C GLY A 102 1.12 17.62 0.67
N ALA A 103 0.76 16.38 1.04
CA ALA A 103 1.12 15.75 2.32
C ALA A 103 2.63 15.46 2.50
N ALA A 104 3.46 15.71 1.48
CA ALA A 104 4.90 15.48 1.51
C ALA A 104 5.68 16.58 2.26
N GLU A 105 5.09 17.77 2.44
CA GLU A 105 5.70 18.88 3.17
C GLU A 105 4.73 19.37 4.24
N ILE A 106 5.04 19.08 5.50
CA ILE A 106 4.23 19.53 6.62
C ILE A 106 4.93 20.75 7.22
N ASN A 107 4.34 21.93 7.01
CA ASN A 107 4.85 23.18 7.55
C ASN A 107 4.13 23.51 8.87
N PHE A 108 4.88 23.54 9.95
CA PHE A 108 4.41 23.99 11.25
C PHE A 108 4.87 25.43 11.46
N VAL A 109 3.92 26.34 11.64
CA VAL A 109 4.22 27.72 12.07
C VAL A 109 4.14 27.75 13.59
N ILE A 110 5.27 27.97 14.26
CA ILE A 110 5.35 28.11 15.71
C ILE A 110 5.53 29.61 16.00
N ILE A 111 4.52 30.22 16.63
CA ILE A 111 4.56 31.64 16.99
C ILE A 111 5.73 31.84 17.97
N ASP A 112 6.51 32.90 17.75
CA ASP A 112 7.73 33.28 18.50
C ASP A 112 8.97 32.37 18.36
N PHE A 113 8.90 31.23 17.66
CA PHE A 113 10.04 30.31 17.46
C PHE A 113 10.43 30.03 16.00
N GLY A 114 9.63 30.48 15.03
CA GLY A 114 9.90 30.33 13.59
C GLY A 114 9.06 29.24 12.91
N PHE A 115 9.47 28.79 11.73
CA PHE A 115 8.81 27.72 10.98
C PHE A 115 9.60 26.42 11.08
N PHE A 116 8.90 25.31 11.32
CA PHE A 116 9.46 23.97 11.25
C PHE A 116 8.84 23.24 10.06
N SER A 117 9.63 22.91 9.05
CA SER A 117 9.17 22.19 7.86
C SER A 117 9.67 20.75 7.92
N LEU A 118 8.73 19.80 7.91
CA LEU A 118 9.04 18.38 7.86
C LEU A 118 8.85 17.90 6.40
N ASN A 119 9.97 17.71 5.70
CA ASN A 119 9.99 17.23 4.33
C ASN A 119 10.05 15.69 4.31
N LEU A 120 8.95 15.05 3.93
CA LEU A 120 8.80 13.60 3.82
C LEU A 120 9.21 13.07 2.42
N GLN A 121 9.62 13.94 1.50
CA GLN A 121 9.94 13.56 0.12
C GLN A 121 11.10 12.56 0.07
N GLN A 122 12.15 12.75 0.88
CA GLN A 122 13.27 11.80 0.92
C GLN A 122 12.82 10.42 1.43
N MET A 123 11.93 10.39 2.43
CA MET A 123 11.36 9.13 2.94
C MET A 123 10.54 8.41 1.85
N ILE A 124 9.70 9.14 1.11
CA ILE A 124 8.92 8.60 -0.02
C ILE A 124 9.86 8.01 -1.09
N LEU A 125 10.94 8.71 -1.44
CA LEU A 125 11.91 8.23 -2.43
C LEU A 125 12.62 6.95 -1.99
N VAL A 126 13.00 6.83 -0.72
CA VAL A 126 13.58 5.58 -0.17
C VAL A 126 12.59 4.43 -0.30
N TYR A 127 11.33 4.63 0.10
CA TYR A 127 10.31 3.60 -0.05
C TYR A 127 10.07 3.23 -1.51
N MET A 128 10.04 4.19 -2.43
CA MET A 128 9.95 3.92 -3.87
C MET A 128 11.11 3.06 -4.38
N GLY A 129 12.34 3.32 -3.91
CA GLY A 129 13.51 2.49 -4.24
C GLY A 129 13.36 1.04 -3.76
N ILE A 130 12.85 0.84 -2.54
CA ILE A 130 12.56 -0.50 -2.00
C ILE A 130 11.49 -1.20 -2.83
N TYR A 131 10.44 -0.49 -3.23
CA TYR A 131 9.41 -1.05 -4.09
C TYR A 131 9.93 -1.42 -5.48
N PHE A 132 10.83 -0.62 -6.06
CA PHE A 132 11.48 -0.97 -7.33
C PHE A 132 12.25 -2.29 -7.25
N LEU A 133 13.03 -2.51 -6.19
CA LEU A 133 13.70 -3.81 -5.96
C LEU A 133 12.67 -4.94 -5.83
N THR A 134 11.55 -4.67 -5.16
CA THR A 134 10.47 -5.65 -5.02
C THR A 134 9.82 -5.99 -6.37
N ILE A 135 9.68 -5.03 -7.29
CA ILE A 135 9.21 -5.27 -8.67
C ILE A 135 10.13 -6.27 -9.37
N VAL A 136 11.45 -6.05 -9.30
CA VAL A 136 12.44 -6.94 -9.92
C VAL A 136 12.32 -8.36 -9.37
N LEU A 137 12.24 -8.50 -8.04
CA LEU A 137 12.07 -9.81 -7.40
C LEU A 137 10.76 -10.50 -7.82
N LYS A 138 9.65 -9.77 -7.93
CA LYS A 138 8.37 -10.35 -8.38
C LYS A 138 8.36 -10.69 -9.86
N GLY A 139 9.07 -9.92 -10.69
CA GLY A 139 9.32 -10.26 -12.09
C GLY A 139 10.07 -11.58 -12.21
N TYR A 140 11.13 -11.76 -11.42
CA TYR A 140 11.88 -13.02 -11.35
C TYR A 140 11.00 -14.19 -10.91
N ASP A 141 10.19 -14.03 -9.85
CA ASP A 141 9.25 -15.07 -9.38
C ASP A 141 8.30 -15.53 -10.50
N ILE A 142 7.80 -14.60 -11.33
CA ILE A 142 6.91 -14.93 -12.45
C ILE A 142 7.64 -15.74 -13.53
N ILE A 143 8.89 -15.37 -13.85
CA ILE A 143 9.71 -16.10 -14.81
C ILE A 143 9.97 -17.52 -14.30
N ASP A 144 10.37 -17.66 -13.04
CA ASP A 144 10.60 -18.96 -12.40
C ASP A 144 9.34 -19.84 -12.42
N PHE A 145 8.18 -19.30 -12.06
CA PHE A 145 6.91 -20.03 -12.11
C PHE A 145 6.49 -20.42 -13.53
N THR A 146 6.95 -19.70 -14.54
CA THR A 146 6.65 -19.98 -15.95
C THR A 146 7.54 -21.10 -16.47
N ILE A 147 8.84 -21.06 -16.18
CA ILE A 147 9.82 -22.07 -16.62
C ILE A 147 9.59 -23.40 -15.89
N ASN A 148 9.43 -23.37 -14.56
CA ASN A 148 9.29 -24.57 -13.74
C ASN A 148 7.85 -25.09 -13.61
N ARG A 149 6.95 -24.67 -14.52
CA ARG A 149 5.51 -24.92 -14.43
C ARG A 149 5.16 -26.40 -14.30
N GLU A 150 5.84 -27.28 -15.03
CA GLU A 150 5.57 -28.72 -15.06
C GLU A 150 5.98 -29.39 -13.74
N LYS A 151 7.21 -29.14 -13.29
CA LYS A 151 7.73 -29.63 -12.00
C LYS A 151 6.85 -29.18 -10.83
N ILE A 152 6.43 -27.91 -10.82
CA ILE A 152 5.53 -27.36 -9.80
C ILE A 152 4.13 -28.02 -9.85
N ARG A 153 3.67 -28.45 -11.02
CA ARG A 153 2.39 -29.16 -11.17
C ARG A 153 2.50 -30.58 -10.63
N GLU A 154 3.59 -31.27 -10.91
CA GLU A 154 3.86 -32.61 -10.39
C GLU A 154 3.97 -32.63 -8.85
N ASP A 155 4.74 -31.71 -8.27
CA ASP A 155 4.91 -31.61 -6.82
C ASP A 155 3.58 -31.33 -6.11
N ARG A 156 2.64 -30.63 -6.77
CA ARG A 156 1.29 -30.38 -6.25
C ARG A 156 0.33 -31.56 -6.37
N MET A 157 0.58 -32.50 -7.28
CA MET A 157 -0.23 -33.72 -7.39
C MET A 157 0.26 -34.82 -6.43
N LYS A 158 1.52 -34.76 -6.01
CA LYS A 158 2.13 -35.67 -5.04
C LYS A 158 1.88 -35.31 -3.56
N ALA A 159 1.34 -34.11 -3.28
CA ALA A 159 1.16 -33.54 -1.94
C ALA A 159 -0.32 -33.26 -1.61
#